data_AF-A0A4R8I9L7-F1
#
_entry.id   AF-A0A4R8I9L7-F1
#
_cell.length_a   1.000
_cell.length_b   1.000
_cell.length_c   1.000
_cell.angle_alpha   90.00
_cell.angle_beta   90.00
_cell.angle_gamma   90.00
#
_symmetry.space_group_name_H-M   'P 1'
#
loop_
_entity.id
_entity.type
_entity.pdbx_description
1 polymer ?
#
loop_
_entity_poly.entity_id
_entity_poly.type
_entity_poly.pdbx_seq_one_letter_code
_entity_poly.pdbx_strand_id
1 'polypeptide(L)' 'MQNFTINAQDYIIDDIISHLENGTIGQAIARSWNYERKNNTLYFTLKEGAEVRLADLFWFGFLSNG' A
#
# COMPACT_ATOMS: atom_id res chain seq x y z
N MET A 1 15.09 6.91 1.68
CA MET A 1 13.70 6.53 1.97
C MET A 1 12.96 6.43 0.65
N GLN A 2 12.46 5.25 0.31
CA GLN A 2 11.64 5.08 -0.90
C GLN A 2 10.17 5.24 -0.51
N ASN A 3 9.47 6.11 -1.24
CA ASN A 3 8.08 6.46 -0.98
C ASN A 3 7.25 6.04 -2.20
N PHE A 4 6.07 5.49 -1.94
CA PHE A 4 5.11 5.16 -2.98
C PHE A 4 3.75 5.77 -2.61
N THR A 5 3.01 6.27 -3.60
CA THR A 5 1.76 7.00 -3.35
C THR A 5 0.66 6.47 -4.25
N ILE A 6 -0.52 6.22 -3.67
CA ILE A 6 -1.73 5.89 -4.40
C ILE A 6 -2.72 7.03 -4.17
N ASN A 7 -3.24 7.61 -5.26
CA ASN A 7 -4.35 8.55 -5.23
C ASN A 7 -5.52 7.92 -6.01
N ALA A 8 -6.65 7.73 -5.35
CA ALA A 8 -7.81 7.03 -5.90
C ALA A 8 -9.12 7.53 -5.27
N GLN A 9 -10.27 7.06 -5.76
CA GLN A 9 -11.56 7.36 -5.15
C GLN A 9 -11.64 6.78 -3.72
N ASP A 10 -12.46 7.39 -2.86
CA ASP A 10 -12.47 7.10 -1.42
C ASP A 10 -12.74 5.62 -1.11
N TYR A 11 -13.70 5.01 -1.81
CA TYR A 11 -14.01 3.59 -1.65
C TYR A 11 -12.90 2.65 -2.13
N ILE A 12 -12.07 3.07 -3.09
CA ILE A 12 -10.90 2.30 -3.54
C ILE A 12 -9.83 2.34 -2.45
N ILE A 13 -9.62 3.52 -1.85
CA ILE A 13 -8.70 3.68 -0.71
C ILE A 13 -9.17 2.83 0.49
N ASP A 14 -10.47 2.83 0.78
CA ASP A 14 -11.05 2.01 1.85
C ASP A 14 -10.84 0.50 1.59
N ASP A 15 -11.04 0.06 0.35
CA ASP A 15 -10.82 -1.35 -0.04
C ASP A 15 -9.35 -1.76 0.09
N ILE A 16 -8.42 -0.90 -0.34
CA ILE A 16 -6.98 -1.10 -0.15
C ILE A 16 -6.64 -1.24 1.33
N ILE A 17 -7.17 -0.35 2.19
CA ILE A 17 -6.94 -0.41 3.64
C ILE A 17 -7.50 -1.70 4.22
N SER A 18 -8.72 -2.09 3.84
CA SER A 18 -9.32 -3.37 4.25
C SER A 18 -8.42 -4.56 3.90
N HIS A 19 -7.81 -4.56 2.71
CA HIS A 19 -6.85 -5.58 2.32
C HIS A 19 -5.55 -5.53 3.13
N LEU A 20 -5.01 -4.34 3.42
CA LEU A 20 -3.83 -4.17 4.28
C LEU A 20 -4.07 -4.70 5.70
N GLU A 21 -5.29 -4.52 6.23
CA GLU A 21 -5.65 -4.89 7.60
C GLU A 21 -6.12 -6.34 7.73
N ASN A 22 -6.82 -6.88 6.73
CA ASN A 22 -7.49 -8.19 6.86
C ASN A 22 -7.02 -9.22 5.83
N GLY A 23 -6.46 -8.78 4.70
CA GLY A 23 -6.00 -9.67 3.63
C GLY A 23 -4.60 -10.22 3.89
N THR A 24 -4.39 -11.51 3.60
CA THR A 24 -3.07 -12.17 3.75
C THR A 24 -1.97 -11.43 3.00
N ILE A 25 -2.29 -10.92 1.81
CA ILE A 25 -1.34 -10.21 0.95
C ILE A 25 -1.09 -8.80 1.45
N GLY A 26 -2.15 -8.05 1.79
CA GLY A 26 -1.97 -6.71 2.33
C GLY A 26 -1.21 -6.72 3.65
N GLN A 27 -1.43 -7.72 4.49
CA GLN A 27 -0.62 -7.96 5.69
C GLN A 27 0.85 -8.28 5.36
N ALA A 28 1.14 -8.97 4.25
CA ALA A 28 2.52 -9.18 3.80
C ALA A 28 3.19 -7.87 3.37
N ILE A 29 2.47 -6.97 2.71
CA ILE A 29 2.95 -5.63 2.33
C ILE A 29 3.17 -4.77 3.58
N ALA A 30 2.21 -4.76 4.52
CA ALA A 30 2.28 -4.01 5.77
C ALA A 30 3.44 -4.44 6.69
N ARG A 31 4.07 -5.60 6.44
CA ARG A 31 5.31 -5.99 7.13
C ARG A 31 6.50 -5.13 6.71
N SER A 32 6.63 -4.83 5.42
CA SER A 32 7.77 -4.07 4.85
C SER A 32 7.49 -2.57 4.75
N TRP A 33 6.22 -2.18 4.66
CA TRP A 33 5.80 -0.80 4.42
C TRP A 33 4.96 -0.25 5.56
N ASN A 34 5.22 1.01 5.93
CA ASN A 34 4.27 1.83 6.68
C ASN A 34 3.32 2.50 5.68
N TYR A 35 2.08 2.78 6.09
CA TYR A 35 1.16 3.58 5.29
C TYR A 35 0.47 4.66 6.13
N GLU A 36 0.13 5.77 5.50
CA GLU A 36 -0.66 6.86 6.06
C GLU A 36 -1.69 7.32 5.03
N ARG A 37 -2.96 7.44 5.43
CA ARG A 37 -4.01 8.03 4.58
C ARG A 37 -4.13 9.53 4.86
N LYS A 38 -4.17 10.34 3.81
CA LYS A 38 -4.62 11.74 3.86
C LYS A 38 -5.62 11.97 2.73
N ASN A 39 -6.88 12.20 3.11
CA ASN A 39 -8.00 12.27 2.16
C ASN A 39 -8.03 11.03 1.26
N ASN A 40 -8.06 11.25 -0.06
CA ASN A 40 -8.10 10.25 -1.11
C ASN A 40 -6.70 9.75 -1.52
N THR A 41 -5.71 9.89 -0.64
CA THR A 41 -4.32 9.54 -0.93
C THR A 41 -3.74 8.65 0.16
N LEU A 42 -3.17 7.52 -0.23
CA LEU A 42 -2.37 6.63 0.61
C LEU A 42 -0.89 6.83 0.31
N TYR A 43 -0.13 7.12 1.36
CA TYR A 43 1.31 7.29 1.32
C TYR A 43 1.98 6.08 1.96
N PHE A 44 2.81 5.38 1.21
CA PHE A 44 3.60 4.25 1.68
C PHE A 44 5.05 4.66 1.85
N THR A 45 5.64 4.26 2.97
CA THR A 45 7.07 4.47 3.27
C THR A 45 7.70 3.14 3.63
N LEU A 46 8.79 2.78 2.94
CA LEU A 46 9.52 1.55 3.24
C LEU A 46 10.12 1.65 4.65
N LYS A 47 9.91 0.63 5.48
CA LYS A 47 10.48 0.59 6.84
C LYS A 47 12.00 0.49 6.79
N GLU A 48 12.65 0.98 7.83
CA GLU A 48 14.10 0.88 7.97
C GLU A 48 14.55 -0.59 7.96
N GLY A 49 15.58 -0.89 7.16
CA GLY A 49 16.10 -2.26 6.99
C GLY A 49 15.23 -3.20 6.14
N ALA A 50 14.07 -2.75 5.66
CA ALA A 50 13.28 -3.50 4.69
C ALA A 50 13.79 -3.27 3.26
N GLU A 51 13.57 -4.26 2.41
CA GLU A 51 13.89 -4.19 0.97
C GLU A 51 12.60 -4.15 0.16
N VAL A 52 12.64 -3.44 -0.97
CA VAL A 52 11.54 -3.46 -1.93
C VAL A 52 11.48 -4.82 -2.58
N ARG A 53 10.32 -5.45 -2.49
CA ARG A 53 10.03 -6.71 -3.17
C ARG A 53 9.25 -6.40 -4.44
N LEU A 54 9.64 -7.02 -5.54
CA LEU A 54 8.92 -6.90 -6.81
C LEU A 54 7.44 -7.30 -6.68
N ALA A 55 7.13 -8.25 -5.79
CA ALA A 55 5.76 -8.64 -5.48
C ALA A 55 4.94 -7.48 -4.89
N ASP A 56 5.53 -6.63 -4.05
CA ASP A 56 4.87 -5.46 -3.48
C ASP A 56 4.53 -4.45 -4.59
N LEU A 57 5.44 -4.25 -5.54
CA LEU A 57 5.24 -3.35 -6.68
C LEU A 57 4.13 -3.83 -7.62
N PHE A 58 4.06 -5.15 -7.88
CA PHE A 58 2.98 -5.73 -8.67
C PHE A 58 1.62 -5.48 -8.01
N TRP A 59 1.54 -5.65 -6.68
CA TRP A 59 0.32 -5.39 -5.94
C TRP A 59 -0.09 -3.93 -5.93
N PHE A 60 0.86 -3.02 -5.73
CA PHE A 60 0.59 -1.60 -5.87
C PHE A 60 0.05 -1.23 -7.25
N GLY A 61 0.58 -1.82 -8.32
CA GLY A 61 0.08 -1.64 -9.68
C GLY A 61 -1.33 -2.21 -9.91
N PHE A 62 -1.65 -3.36 -9.30
CA PHE A 62 -2.99 -3.93 -9.34
C PHE A 62 -4.01 -3.03 -8.64
N LEU A 63 -3.66 -2.51 -7.45
CA LEU A 63 -4.53 -1.65 -6.65
C LEU A 63 -4.71 -0.24 -7.23
N SER A 64 -3.85 0.19 -8.16
CA SER A 64 -3.94 1.49 -8.84
C SER A 64 -4.67 1.48 -10.18
N ASN A 65 -5.08 0.31 -10.69
CA ASN A 65 -5.72 0.15 -12.01
C ASN A 65 -7.27 0.11 -11.94
N GLY A 66 -7.86 0.57 -10.83
CA GLY A 66 -9.31 0.71 -10.64
C GLY A 66 -9.85 2.07 -11.05
#